data_AF-A0A8T2JK13-F1
#
_entry.id   AF-A0A8T2JK13-F1
#
_cell.length_a   1.000
_cell.length_b   1.000
_cell.length_c   1.000
_cell.angle_alpha   90.00
_cell.angle_beta   90.00
_cell.angle_gamma   90.00
#
_symmetry.space_group_name_H-M   'P 1'
#
loop_
_entity.id
_entity.type
_entity.pdbx_description
1 polymer ?
#
loop_
_entity_poly.entity_id
_entity_poly.type
_entity_poly.pdbx_seq_one_letter_code
_entity_poly.pdbx_strand_id
1 'polypeptide(L)'
;MAVFFVDNMHTAKALLQVSRKIQDDQYFKRNRNHSEKPIEPLISVNDLYHIQMCLRNRYNYTAKSLDLCNLTRDPGRGGTL
;
A
#
# COMPACT_ATOMS: atom_id res chain seq x y z
N MET A 1 -6.99 12.89 -18.77
CA MET A 1 -7.62 13.35 -17.52
C MET A 1 -6.93 12.61 -16.39
N ALA A 2 -6.16 13.29 -15.52
CA ALA A 2 -5.42 12.63 -14.45
C ALA A 2 -6.30 12.46 -13.20
N VAL A 3 -6.39 11.25 -12.67
CA VAL A 3 -7.11 10.90 -11.44
C VAL A 3 -6.13 10.23 -10.50
N PHE A 4 -6.08 10.67 -9.25
CA PHE A 4 -5.23 10.09 -8.22
C PHE A 4 -5.99 10.04 -6.89
N PHE A 5 -5.61 9.09 -6.04
CA PHE A 5 -6.17 8.90 -4.70
C PHE A 5 -5.29 9.57 -3.65
N VAL A 6 -5.85 9.82 -2.47
CA VAL A 6 -5.19 10.52 -1.37
C VAL A 6 -5.44 9.75 -0.08
N ASP A 7 -4.38 9.46 0.66
CA ASP A 7 -4.43 8.52 1.79
C ASP A 7 -5.14 9.06 3.04
N ASN A 8 -5.31 10.38 3.16
CA ASN A 8 -5.87 10.96 4.37
C ASN A 8 -6.75 12.20 4.10
N MET A 9 -7.69 12.43 5.03
CA MET A 9 -8.67 13.51 4.92
C MET A 9 -8.03 14.92 5.02
N HIS A 10 -6.89 15.03 5.70
CA HIS A 10 -6.18 16.30 5.84
C HIS A 10 -5.62 16.77 4.50
N THR A 11 -4.91 15.89 3.78
CA THR A 11 -4.39 16.12 2.44
C THR A 11 -5.54 16.33 1.44
N ALA A 12 -6.65 15.60 1.56
CA ALA A 12 -7.83 15.82 0.72
C ALA A 12 -8.39 17.25 0.90
N LYS A 13 -8.50 17.73 2.14
CA LYS A 13 -8.94 19.11 2.45
C LYS A 13 -7.94 20.16 1.96
N ALA A 14 -6.65 19.93 2.13
CA ALA A 14 -5.61 20.83 1.61
C ALA A 14 -5.71 20.97 0.07
N LEU A 15 -5.87 19.85 -0.64
CA LEU A 15 -6.06 19.82 -2.09
C LEU A 15 -7.37 20.50 -2.53
N LEU A 16 -8.42 20.48 -1.71
CA LEU A 16 -9.66 21.22 -1.96
C LEU A 16 -9.44 22.73 -1.82
N GLN A 17 -8.71 23.18 -0.80
CA GLN A 17 -8.44 24.60 -0.55
C GLN A 17 -7.58 25.25 -1.64
N VAL A 18 -6.65 24.48 -2.23
CA VAL A 18 -5.80 24.97 -3.33
C VAL A 18 -6.42 24.80 -4.71
N SER A 19 -7.56 24.10 -4.83
CA SER A 19 -8.21 23.82 -6.13
C SER A 19 -8.57 25.06 -6.95
N ARG A 20 -8.73 26.22 -6.30
CA ARG A 20 -9.01 27.52 -6.95
C ARG A 20 -7.79 28.44 -7.05
N LYS A 21 -6.64 28.01 -6.54
CA LYS A 21 -5.38 28.78 -6.54
C LYS A 21 -4.43 28.34 -7.67
N ILE A 22 -4.73 27.22 -8.30
CA ILE A 22 -3.99 26.73 -9.47
C ILE A 22 -4.65 27.37 -10.70
N GLN A 23 -3.99 28.40 -11.25
CA GLN A 23 -4.31 28.91 -12.58
C GLN A 23 -3.53 28.08 -13.59
N ASP A 24 -4.25 27.33 -14.42
CA ASP A 24 -3.77 26.90 -15.72
C ASP A 24 -4.04 28.05 -16.69
N ASP A 25 -3.19 28.23 -17.71
CA ASP A 25 -3.42 29.23 -18.78
C ASP A 25 -4.72 28.99 -19.56
N GLN A 26 -5.42 27.87 -19.31
CA GLN A 26 -6.72 27.55 -19.88
C GLN A 26 -7.71 27.16 -18.78
N TYR A 27 -8.63 28.09 -18.50
CA TYR A 27 -9.72 27.97 -17.55
C TYR A 27 -10.55 26.68 -17.72
N PHE A 28 -10.40 25.71 -16.81
CA PHE A 28 -11.36 24.62 -16.67
C PHE A 28 -11.59 24.25 -15.20
N LYS A 29 -12.70 24.70 -14.63
CA LYS A 29 -13.18 24.20 -13.34
C LYS A 29 -13.74 22.79 -13.53
N ARG A 30 -13.12 21.77 -12.92
CA ARG A 30 -13.67 20.40 -12.88
C ARG A 30 -14.21 20.07 -11.49
N ASN A 31 -15.41 19.50 -11.46
CA ASN A 31 -15.98 18.89 -10.26
C ASN A 31 -15.20 17.64 -9.88
N ARG A 32 -14.78 17.55 -8.61
CA ARG A 32 -14.20 16.34 -8.02
C ARG A 32 -15.31 15.52 -7.39
N ASN A 33 -15.51 14.30 -7.87
CA ASN A 33 -16.37 13.32 -7.24
C ASN A 33 -15.56 12.57 -6.17
N HIS A 34 -16.13 12.41 -4.98
CA HIS A 34 -15.57 11.53 -3.96
C HIS A 34 -15.87 10.08 -4.34
N SER A 35 -14.84 9.26 -4.50
CA SER A 35 -14.98 7.81 -4.68
C SER A 35 -14.32 7.12 -3.50
N GLU A 36 -15.13 6.51 -2.64
CA GLU A 36 -14.70 5.71 -1.49
C GLU A 36 -14.29 4.31 -1.94
N LYS A 37 -13.33 4.18 -2.88
CA LYS A 37 -12.72 2.87 -3.10
C LYS A 37 -11.67 2.66 -2.02
N PRO A 38 -11.86 1.71 -1.08
CA PRO A 38 -10.84 1.40 -0.11
C PRO A 38 -9.59 0.95 -0.85
N ILE A 39 -8.43 1.52 -0.50
CA ILE A 39 -7.16 0.93 -0.88
C ILE A 39 -7.06 -0.35 -0.05
N GLU A 40 -7.34 -1.50 -0.67
CA GLU A 40 -7.15 -2.78 0.00
C GLU A 40 -5.68 -2.88 0.41
N PRO A 41 -5.39 -3.22 1.67
CA PRO A 41 -4.01 -3.40 2.10
C PRO A 41 -3.38 -4.49 1.24
N LEU A 42 -2.19 -4.20 0.71
CA LEU A 42 -1.46 -5.09 -0.21
C LEU A 42 -1.18 -6.47 0.41
N ILE A 43 -1.18 -6.55 1.74
CA ILE A 43 -0.96 -7.76 2.54
C ILE A 43 -1.90 -7.70 3.75
N SER A 44 -2.65 -8.78 4.03
CA SER A 44 -3.51 -8.84 5.22
C SER A 44 -2.70 -9.00 6.51
N VAL A 45 -3.29 -8.68 7.66
CA VAL A 45 -2.63 -8.86 8.97
C VAL A 45 -2.30 -10.34 9.22
N ASN A 46 -3.13 -11.26 8.75
CA ASN A 46 -2.87 -12.69 8.83
C ASN A 46 -1.66 -13.09 7.98
N ASP A 47 -1.55 -12.55 6.77
CA ASP A 47 -0.40 -12.82 5.90
C ASP A 47 0.91 -12.29 6.51
N LEU A 48 0.88 -11.13 7.17
CA LEU A 48 2.03 -10.61 7.91
C LEU A 48 2.48 -11.57 9.01
N TYR A 49 1.54 -12.15 9.77
CA TYR A 49 1.85 -13.13 10.80
C TYR A 49 2.49 -14.39 10.20
N HIS A 50 1.95 -14.90 9.10
CA HIS A 50 2.52 -16.07 8.40
C HIS A 50 3.93 -15.79 7.86
N ILE A 51 4.16 -14.61 7.29
CA ILE A 51 5.49 -14.19 6.83
C ILE A 51 6.46 -14.14 8.02
N GLN A 52 6.06 -13.52 9.13
CA GLN A 52 6.91 -13.44 10.33
C GLN A 52 7.31 -14.83 10.85
N MET A 53 6.37 -15.77 10.87
CA MET A 53 6.64 -17.15 11.28
C MET A 53 7.60 -17.87 10.33
N CYS A 54 7.43 -17.71 9.00
CA CYS A 54 8.35 -18.28 8.02
C CYS A 54 9.78 -17.74 8.20
N LEU A 55 9.91 -16.42 8.36
CA LEU A 55 11.22 -15.78 8.55
C LEU A 55 11.88 -16.24 9.85
N ARG A 56 11.10 -16.40 10.93
CA ARG A 56 11.60 -16.91 12.21
C ARG A 56 12.17 -18.32 12.08
N ASN A 57 11.50 -19.20 11.35
CA ASN A 57 11.95 -20.59 11.14
C ASN A 57 13.23 -20.68 10.31
N ARG A 58 13.48 -19.70 9.44
CA ARG A 58 14.67 -19.62 8.58
C ARG A 58 15.83 -18.84 9.19
N TYR A 59 15.63 -18.29 10.38
CA TYR A 59 16.66 -17.52 11.05
C TYR A 59 17.65 -18.45 11.76
N ASN A 60 18.91 -18.38 11.35
CA ASN A 60 20.01 -19.07 12.01
C ASN A 60 20.56 -18.18 13.15
N TYR A 61 20.26 -18.54 14.40
CA TYR A 61 20.68 -17.78 15.57
C TYR A 61 22.19 -17.77 15.82
N THR A 62 22.91 -18.79 15.35
CA THR A 62 24.35 -18.95 15.51
C THR A 62 25.11 -18.06 14.53
N ALA A 63 24.71 -18.10 13.25
CA ALA A 63 25.30 -17.29 12.19
C ALA A 63 24.71 -15.88 12.10
N LYS A 64 23.67 -15.58 12.89
CA LYS A 64 22.86 -14.36 12.80
C LYS A 64 22.38 -14.06 11.38
N SER A 65 22.11 -15.11 10.60
CA SER A 65 21.74 -15.01 9.20
C SER A 65 20.30 -15.44 8.97
N LEU A 66 19.67 -14.82 7.97
CA LEU A 66 18.31 -15.13 7.54
C LEU A 66 18.38 -15.66 6.11
N ASP A 67 17.95 -16.91 5.92
CA ASP A 67 17.86 -17.48 4.58
C ASP A 67 16.53 -17.07 3.91
N LEU A 68 16.59 -16.43 2.75
CA LEU A 68 15.43 -16.01 1.98
C LEU A 68 15.29 -16.79 0.65
N CYS A 69 16.11 -17.82 0.43
CA CYS A 69 16.08 -18.59 -0.81
C CYS A 69 14.76 -19.35 -0.96
N ASN A 70 14.11 -19.29 -2.13
CA ASN A 70 12.83 -19.98 -2.37
C ASN A 70 11.70 -19.60 -1.39
N LEU A 71 11.65 -18.36 -0.89
CA LEU A 71 10.59 -17.87 0.00
C LEU A 71 9.18 -18.02 -0.60
N THR A 72 9.05 -17.93 -1.92
CA THR A 72 7.79 -18.15 -2.65
C THR A 72 7.31 -19.60 -2.63
N ARG A 73 8.19 -20.55 -2.35
CA ARG A 73 7.91 -21.99 -2.24
C ARG A 73 7.90 -22.47 -0.78
N ASP A 74 7.91 -21.55 0.18
CA ASP A 74 7.90 -21.91 1.59
C ASP A 74 6.58 -22.60 1.95
N PRO A 75 6.60 -23.83 2.48
CA PRO A 75 5.39 -24.53 2.91
C PRO A 75 4.61 -23.79 4.03
N GLY A 76 5.22 -22.83 4.72
CA GLY A 76 4.55 -21.95 5.68
C GLY A 76 3.69 -20.84 5.05
N ARG A 77 3.89 -20.54 3.76
CA ARG A 77 2.90 -19.84 2.94
C ARG A 77 1.91 -20.88 2.44
N GLY A 78 0.92 -21.20 3.27
CA GLY A 78 -0.17 -22.09 2.89
C GLY A 78 -0.87 -21.58 1.63
N GLY A 79 -0.64 -22.27 0.50
CA GLY A 79 -1.56 -22.38 -0.63
C GLY A 79 -1.86 -21.13 -1.46
N THR A 80 -1.44 -21.19 -2.72
CA THR A 80 -2.03 -20.56 -3.93
C THR A 80 -2.17 -19.03 -3.96
N LEU A 81 -1.36 -18.41 -4.82
CA LEU A 81 -1.75 -17.19 -5.55
C LEU A 81 -2.95 -17.49 -6.47
#